data_AF-A0A1V4BV97-F1
#
_entry.id   AF-A0A1V4BV97-F1
#
_cell.length_a   1.000
_cell.length_b   1.000
_cell.length_c   1.000
_cell.angle_alpha   90.00
_cell.angle_beta   90.00
_cell.angle_gamma   90.00
#
_symmetry.space_group_name_H-M   'P 1'
#
loop_
_entity.id
_entity.type
_entity.pdbx_description
1 polymer ?
#
loop_
_entity_poly.entity_id
_entity_poly.type
_entity_poly.pdbx_seq_one_letter_code
_entity_poly.pdbx_strand_id
1 'polypeptide(L)'
;MAQGLDGVVAETYLISLTDFVSQNPAFFVSVLQQQSLVIRQAVLDELNTGLGTKKSPERLKFENFLKKLPENHIIVQEWRQFNHD
;
A
#
# COMPACT_ATOMS: atom_id res chain seq x y z
N MET A 1 -1.22 -19.84 21.92
CA MET A 1 -0.11 -20.17 21.01
C MET A 1 -0.65 -20.05 19.60
N ALA A 2 -0.46 -18.88 18.97
CA ALA A 2 -0.90 -18.66 17.60
C ALA A 2 0.02 -19.50 16.69
N GLN A 3 -0.54 -20.56 16.13
CA GLN A 3 0.12 -21.36 15.10
C GLN A 3 0.53 -20.44 13.96
N GLY A 4 1.80 -20.55 13.55
CA GLY A 4 2.34 -19.80 12.43
C GLY A 4 1.46 -19.97 11.20
N LEU A 5 0.77 -18.90 10.83
CA LEU A 5 0.56 -18.60 9.43
C LEU A 5 1.97 -18.37 8.88
N ASP A 6 2.49 -19.42 8.24
CA ASP A 6 3.85 -19.53 7.69
C ASP A 6 4.30 -18.20 7.10
N GLY A 7 5.49 -17.73 7.49
CA GLY A 7 6.07 -16.49 6.96
C GLY A 7 6.05 -16.43 5.43
N VAL A 8 6.17 -17.59 4.78
CA VAL A 8 6.07 -17.77 3.32
C VAL A 8 4.70 -17.34 2.76
N VAL A 9 3.59 -17.59 3.47
CA VAL A 9 2.24 -17.22 3.03
C VAL A 9 2.03 -15.71 3.17
N ALA A 10 2.51 -15.11 4.26
CA ALA A 10 2.47 -13.66 4.46
C ALA A 10 3.32 -12.93 3.41
N GLU A 11 4.51 -13.44 3.11
CA GLU A 11 5.39 -12.91 2.06
C GLU A 11 4.78 -13.04 0.66
N THR A 12 4.16 -14.19 0.34
CA THR A 12 3.48 -14.40 -0.95
C THR A 12 2.29 -13.46 -1.12
N TYR A 13 1.54 -13.23 -0.04
CA TYR A 13 0.42 -12.28 -0.04
C TYR A 13 0.90 -10.84 -0.24
N LEU A 14 1.97 -10.44 0.46
CA LEU A 14 2.57 -9.11 0.31
C LEU A 14 3.10 -8.87 -1.10
N ILE A 15 3.78 -9.85 -1.70
CA ILE A 15 4.25 -9.76 -3.10
C ILE A 15 3.08 -9.62 -4.07
N SER A 16 2.03 -10.43 -3.90
CA SER A 16 0.85 -10.37 -4.76
C SER A 16 0.11 -9.03 -4.63
N LEU A 17 0.04 -8.48 -3.41
CA LEU A 17 -0.54 -7.18 -3.15
C LEU A 17 0.28 -6.05 -3.79
N THR A 18 1.61 -6.06 -3.64
CA THR A 18 2.47 -5.01 -4.18
C THR A 18 2.48 -5.01 -5.70
N ASP A 19 2.51 -6.18 -6.32
CA ASP A 19 2.36 -6.36 -7.76
C ASP A 19 1.01 -5.82 -8.24
N PHE A 20 -0.08 -6.23 -7.57
CA PHE A 20 -1.43 -5.78 -7.92
C PHE A 20 -1.56 -4.26 -7.84
N VAL A 21 -1.09 -3.65 -6.75
CA VAL A 21 -1.14 -2.19 -6.54
C VAL A 21 -0.31 -1.47 -7.60
N SER A 22 0.87 -2.00 -7.96
CA SER A 22 1.72 -1.38 -8.98
C SER A 22 1.09 -1.39 -10.37
N GLN A 23 0.29 -2.41 -10.69
CA GLN A 23 -0.39 -2.58 -11.97
C GLN A 23 -1.75 -1.87 -12.02
N ASN A 24 -2.45 -1.79 -10.89
CA ASN A 24 -3.82 -1.29 -10.80
C ASN A 24 -4.01 -0.22 -9.71
N PRO A 25 -3.17 0.84 -9.68
CA PRO A 25 -3.16 1.77 -8.55
C PRO A 25 -4.46 2.57 -8.41
N ALA A 26 -5.14 2.88 -9.53
CA ALA A 26 -6.42 3.58 -9.52
C ALA A 26 -7.54 2.75 -8.89
N PHE A 27 -7.61 1.46 -9.23
CA PHE A 27 -8.59 0.56 -8.66
C PHE A 27 -8.32 0.30 -7.18
N PHE A 28 -7.05 0.09 -6.82
CA PHE A 28 -6.68 -0.08 -5.42
C PHE A 28 -7.10 1.14 -4.58
N VAL A 29 -6.78 2.35 -5.06
CA VAL A 29 -7.17 3.59 -4.38
C VAL A 29 -8.69 3.71 -4.26
N SER A 30 -9.46 3.39 -5.31
CA SER A 30 -10.92 3.51 -5.27
C SER A 30 -11.57 2.53 -4.28
N VAL A 31 -11.05 1.30 -4.17
CA VAL A 31 -11.48 0.33 -3.16
C VAL A 31 -11.11 0.81 -1.76
N LEU A 32 -9.88 1.28 -1.59
CA LEU A 32 -9.36 1.69 -0.30
C LEU A 32 -10.10 2.91 0.26
N GLN A 33 -10.46 3.88 -0.59
CA GLN A 33 -11.25 5.05 -0.20
C GLN A 33 -12.59 4.70 0.47
N GLN A 34 -13.20 3.57 0.11
CA GLN A 34 -14.48 3.13 0.66
C GLN A 34 -14.33 2.44 2.02
N GLN A 35 -13.10 2.10 2.42
CA GLN A 35 -12.84 1.43 3.68
C GLN A 35 -12.83 2.40 4.85
N SER A 36 -13.04 1.88 6.06
CA SER A 36 -12.86 2.65 7.29
C SER A 36 -11.41 3.08 7.48
N LEU A 37 -11.19 4.16 8.25
CA LEU A 37 -9.84 4.66 8.57
C LEU A 37 -8.90 3.56 9.08
N VAL A 38 -9.39 2.70 9.98
CA VAL A 38 -8.59 1.62 10.59
C VAL A 38 -8.11 0.63 9.52
N ILE A 39 -9.00 0.22 8.62
CA ILE A 39 -8.66 -0.71 7.53
C ILE A 39 -7.69 -0.04 6.56
N ARG A 40 -7.93 1.22 6.18
CA ARG A 40 -7.04 1.94 5.25
C ARG A 40 -5.62 2.04 5.80
N GLN A 41 -5.48 2.45 7.05
CA GLN A 41 -4.19 2.58 7.72
C GLN A 41 -3.46 1.23 7.79
N ALA A 42 -4.15 0.16 8.19
CA ALA A 42 -3.55 -1.19 8.24
C ALA A 42 -3.06 -1.65 6.86
N VAL A 43 -3.88 -1.49 5.82
CA VAL A 43 -3.52 -1.90 4.45
C VAL A 43 -2.39 -1.05 3.88
N LEU A 44 -2.37 0.27 4.15
CA LEU A 44 -1.28 1.14 3.72
C LEU A 44 0.03 0.83 4.43
N ASP A 45 -0.01 0.44 5.70
CA ASP A 45 1.17 0.02 6.47
C ASP A 45 1.75 -1.31 5.95
N GLU A 46 0.88 -2.30 5.70
CA GLU A 46 1.29 -3.56 5.07
C GLU A 46 1.87 -3.33 3.67
N LEU A 47 1.21 -2.50 2.87
CA LEU A 47 1.70 -2.13 1.54
C LEU A 47 3.05 -1.39 1.61
N ASN A 48 3.23 -0.49 2.57
CA ASN A 48 4.49 0.23 2.78
C ASN A 48 5.64 -0.74 3.09
N THR A 49 5.37 -1.75 3.90
CA THR A 49 6.32 -2.83 4.22
C THR A 49 6.60 -3.70 2.99
N GLY A 50 5.55 -4.15 2.30
CA GLY A 50 5.67 -5.00 1.12
C GLY A 50 6.37 -4.34 -0.07
N LEU A 51 6.15 -3.03 -0.28
CA LEU A 51 6.82 -2.27 -1.35
C LEU A 51 8.32 -2.08 -1.07
N GLY A 52 8.76 -2.36 0.15
CA GLY A 52 10.18 -2.39 0.51
C GLY A 52 10.85 -1.02 0.37
N THR A 53 12.04 -0.99 -0.23
CA THR A 53 12.84 0.25 -0.30
C THR A 53 12.15 1.38 -1.08
N LYS A 54 12.49 2.64 -0.75
CA LYS A 54 11.98 3.83 -1.46
C LYS A 54 12.28 3.87 -2.97
N LYS A 55 13.15 2.99 -3.47
CA LYS A 55 13.59 2.93 -4.87
C LYS A 55 13.04 1.73 -5.64
N SER A 56 12.20 0.88 -5.04
CA SER A 56 11.63 -0.25 -5.77
C SER A 56 10.74 0.24 -6.93
N PRO A 57 10.79 -0.42 -8.10
CA PRO A 57 9.95 -0.04 -9.24
C PRO A 57 8.45 -0.01 -8.90
N GLU A 58 7.98 -0.96 -8.09
CA GLU A 58 6.59 -1.11 -7.66
C GLU A 58 6.16 0.10 -6.83
N ARG A 59 7.01 0.53 -5.90
CA ARG A 59 6.74 1.71 -5.06
C ARG A 59 6.69 2.98 -5.89
N LEU A 60 7.67 3.16 -6.78
CA LEU A 60 7.71 4.33 -7.65
C LEU A 60 6.48 4.39 -8.56
N LYS A 61 5.98 3.27 -9.08
CA LYS A 61 4.72 3.22 -9.86
C LYS A 61 3.54 3.71 -9.02
N PHE A 62 3.40 3.18 -7.81
CA PHE A 62 2.31 3.57 -6.89
C PHE A 62 2.41 5.05 -6.47
N GLU A 63 3.58 5.50 -6.03
CA GLU A 63 3.79 6.89 -5.61
C GLU A 63 3.64 7.88 -6.77
N ASN A 64 4.09 7.53 -7.98
CA ASN A 64 3.89 8.36 -9.16
C ASN A 64 2.41 8.42 -9.57
N PHE A 65 1.62 7.39 -9.28
CA PHE A 65 0.18 7.48 -9.40
C PHE A 65 -0.40 8.42 -8.34
N LEU A 66 -0.02 8.28 -7.06
CA LEU A 66 -0.49 9.15 -5.98
C LEU A 66 -0.18 10.63 -6.22
N LYS A 67 0.97 10.96 -6.83
CA LYS A 67 1.33 12.33 -7.24
C LYS A 67 0.38 12.96 -8.27
N LYS A 68 -0.42 12.16 -8.98
CA LYS A 68 -1.43 12.64 -9.94
C LYS A 68 -2.77 12.96 -9.26
N LEU A 69 -2.97 12.51 -8.02
CA LEU A 69 -4.17 12.78 -7.24
C LEU A 69 -4.04 14.16 -6.54
N PRO A 70 -5.16 14.80 -6.20
CA PRO A 70 -5.16 16.02 -5.40
C PRO A 70 -4.41 15.82 -4.08
N GLU A 71 -3.68 16.83 -3.61
CA GLU A 71 -2.92 16.71 -2.37
C GLU A 71 -3.81 16.45 -1.14
N ASN A 72 -5.04 16.97 -1.15
CA ASN A 72 -6.03 16.76 -0.10
C ASN A 72 -6.75 15.39 -0.19
N HIS A 73 -6.38 14.54 -1.15
CA HIS A 73 -6.96 13.22 -1.29
C HIS A 73 -6.60 12.35 -0.07
N ILE A 74 -7.60 11.68 0.51
CA ILE A 74 -7.44 10.96 1.78
C ILE A 74 -6.31 9.93 1.76
N ILE A 75 -6.20 9.13 0.70
CA ILE A 75 -5.12 8.14 0.55
C ILE A 75 -3.74 8.81 0.39
N VAL A 76 -3.66 9.99 -0.23
CA VAL A 76 -2.39 10.73 -0.37
C VAL A 76 -1.93 11.22 0.99
N GLN A 77 -2.85 11.78 1.78
CA GLN A 77 -2.59 12.25 3.14
C GLN A 77 -2.15 11.11 4.06
N GLU A 78 -2.89 9.99 4.05
CA GLU A 78 -2.57 8.81 4.84
C GLU A 78 -1.23 8.18 4.41
N TRP A 79 -0.96 8.06 3.09
CA TRP A 79 0.30 7.54 2.59
C TRP A 79 1.52 8.38 3.02
N ARG A 80 1.39 9.72 3.05
CA ARG A 80 2.46 10.62 3.49
C ARG A 80 2.86 10.37 4.95
N GLN A 81 1.92 9.98 5.82
CA GLN A 81 2.20 9.69 7.23
C GLN A 81 3.20 8.53 7.39
N PHE A 82 3.15 7.53 6.52
CA PHE A 82 4.08 6.38 6.50
C PHE A 82 5.43 6.69 5.84
N ASN A 83 5.54 7.84 5.16
CA ASN A 83 6.67 8.17 4.28
C ASN A 83 7.46 9.40 4.73
N HIS A 84 7.19 9.92 5.92
CA HIS A 84 7.97 10.99 6.54
C HIS A 84 9.44 10.55 6.74
N ASP A 85 10.29 10.91 5.78
CA ASP A 85 11.66 11.41 6.02
C ASP A 85 11.65 12.91 5.72
#